data_AF-A0A528KIM9-F1
#
_entry.id   AF-A0A528KIM9-F1
#
_cell.length_a   1.000
_cell.length_b   1.000
_cell.length_c   1.000
_cell.angle_alpha   90.00
_cell.angle_beta   90.00
_cell.angle_gamma   90.00
#
_symmetry.space_group_name_H-M   'P 1'
#
loop_
_entity.id
_entity.type
_entity.pdbx_description
1 polymer ?
#
loop_
_entity_poly.entity_id
_entity_poly.type
_entity_poly.pdbx_seq_one_letter_code
_entity_poly.pdbx_strand_id
1 'polypeptide(L)'
;MKTKRRVRTEELLQLQHETFDYFLDEVNPANGLIRDKTAADWPASIAATGLALACYPVAVERGYMARQEAVGRTLATLRFFWTSPQGPEPDATGYRGFYYHFLDMQTGRRAWRCELSTIDSALLLAGALTAAAYFGEETADDHEIRTLADALYRRADWQWAQNQGATVTHGWSPENGFIKYRWEGYDEALLLYVLALGSPT
;
A
#
# COMPACT_ATOMS: atom_id res chain seq x y z
N MET A 1 45.32 -3.04 -5.41
CA MET A 1 44.03 -2.58 -5.99
C MET A 1 43.08 -3.77 -6.02
N LYS A 2 41.94 -3.72 -5.32
CA LYS A 2 40.87 -4.72 -5.51
C LYS A 2 40.09 -4.33 -6.77
N THR A 3 40.20 -5.13 -7.82
CA THR A 3 39.40 -4.96 -9.05
C THR A 3 37.93 -5.16 -8.67
N LYS A 4 37.09 -4.12 -8.81
CA LYS A 4 35.65 -4.26 -8.60
C LYS A 4 35.09 -5.18 -9.69
N ARG A 5 34.49 -6.30 -9.28
CA ARG A 5 33.79 -7.21 -10.19
C ARG A 5 32.67 -6.44 -10.88
N ARG A 6 32.60 -6.49 -12.20
CA ARG A 6 31.49 -5.92 -12.97
C ARG A 6 30.29 -6.87 -12.87
N VAL A 7 29.17 -6.38 -12.36
CA VAL A 7 27.91 -7.13 -12.29
C VAL A 7 27.35 -7.26 -13.71
N ARG A 8 26.91 -8.47 -14.06
CA ARG A 8 26.33 -8.78 -15.39
C ARG A 8 24.84 -8.45 -15.40
N THR A 9 24.28 -8.12 -16.56
CA THR A 9 22.84 -7.83 -16.71
C THR A 9 21.96 -8.97 -16.21
N GLU A 10 22.32 -10.23 -16.51
CA GLU A 10 21.60 -11.41 -16.02
C GLU A 10 21.55 -11.49 -14.50
N GLU A 11 22.64 -11.10 -13.80
CA GLU A 11 22.67 -11.07 -12.33
C GLU A 11 21.72 -10.01 -11.77
N LEU A 12 21.57 -8.87 -12.44
CA LEU A 12 20.63 -7.83 -12.05
C LEU A 12 19.17 -8.24 -12.31
N LEU A 13 18.90 -8.96 -13.41
CA LEU A 13 17.57 -9.47 -13.71
C LEU A 13 17.15 -10.59 -12.75
N GLN A 14 18.09 -11.46 -12.38
CA GLN A 14 17.86 -12.49 -11.37
C GLN A 14 17.57 -11.86 -10.01
N LEU A 15 18.34 -10.85 -9.60
CA LEU A 15 18.08 -10.11 -8.36
C LEU A 15 16.69 -9.46 -8.36
N GLN A 16 16.24 -8.90 -9.48
CA GLN A 16 14.89 -8.34 -9.59
C GLN A 16 13.80 -9.41 -9.37
N HIS A 17 13.97 -10.60 -9.96
CA HIS A 17 13.03 -11.70 -9.79
C HIS A 17 13.02 -12.22 -8.34
N GLU A 18 14.19 -12.52 -7.76
CA GLU A 18 14.31 -12.97 -6.36
C GLU A 18 13.77 -11.95 -5.36
N THR A 19 13.88 -10.65 -5.68
CA THR A 19 13.29 -9.60 -4.85
C THR A 19 11.76 -9.61 -4.95
N PHE A 20 11.21 -9.91 -6.13
CA PHE A 20 9.77 -10.01 -6.33
C PHE A 20 9.15 -11.21 -5.60
N ASP A 21 9.88 -12.32 -5.45
CA ASP A 21 9.43 -13.51 -4.72
C ASP A 21 8.97 -13.20 -3.29
N TYR A 22 9.53 -12.16 -2.66
CA TYR A 22 9.03 -11.64 -1.38
C TYR A 22 7.50 -11.39 -1.39
N PHE A 23 6.96 -10.80 -2.46
CA PHE A 23 5.53 -10.49 -2.58
C PHE A 23 4.69 -11.72 -2.96
N LEU A 24 5.33 -12.83 -3.35
CA LEU A 24 4.69 -14.12 -3.57
C LEU A 24 4.60 -14.93 -2.29
N ASP A 25 5.67 -14.89 -1.49
CA ASP A 25 5.86 -15.75 -0.32
C ASP A 25 5.30 -15.12 0.97
N GLU A 26 5.44 -13.81 1.14
CA GLU A 26 5.10 -13.10 2.38
C GLU A 26 3.70 -12.48 2.37
N VAL A 27 2.79 -13.04 1.56
CA VAL A 27 1.43 -12.54 1.35
C VAL A 27 0.39 -13.44 2.01
N ASN A 28 -0.68 -12.85 2.54
CA ASN A 28 -1.92 -13.58 2.78
C ASN A 28 -2.78 -13.55 1.50
N PRO A 29 -2.95 -14.68 0.79
CA PRO A 29 -3.67 -14.69 -0.48
C PRO A 29 -5.17 -14.39 -0.35
N ALA A 30 -5.75 -14.50 0.85
CA ALA A 30 -7.17 -14.24 1.07
C ALA A 30 -7.51 -12.74 1.12
N ASN A 31 -6.57 -11.90 1.57
CA ASN A 31 -6.80 -10.46 1.77
C ASN A 31 -5.73 -9.56 1.12
N GLY A 32 -4.68 -10.15 0.52
CA GLY A 32 -3.61 -9.43 -0.16
C GLY A 32 -2.63 -8.69 0.76
N LEU A 33 -2.75 -8.84 2.08
CA LEU A 33 -1.83 -8.21 3.02
C LEU A 33 -0.43 -8.82 2.90
N ILE A 34 0.58 -7.95 2.96
CA ILE A 34 1.99 -8.31 2.82
C ILE A 34 2.64 -8.13 4.18
N ARG A 35 3.29 -9.18 4.68
CA ARG A 35 4.07 -9.13 5.91
C ARG A 35 5.14 -8.04 5.77
N ASP A 36 5.42 -7.32 6.85
CA ASP A 36 6.43 -6.24 6.81
C ASP A 36 7.86 -6.76 6.65
N LYS A 37 8.13 -8.00 7.11
CA LYS A 37 9.43 -8.68 6.93
C LYS A 37 9.31 -10.20 7.02
N THR A 38 10.35 -10.92 6.62
CA THR A 38 10.40 -12.40 6.61
C THR A 38 10.47 -13.09 7.98
N ALA A 39 10.35 -12.34 9.08
CA ALA A 39 10.30 -12.92 10.42
C ALA A 39 8.93 -13.55 10.67
N ALA A 40 8.93 -14.71 11.35
CA ALA A 40 7.68 -15.35 11.78
C ALA A 40 6.85 -14.41 12.68
N ASP A 41 5.52 -14.58 12.62
CA ASP A 41 4.54 -13.89 13.47
C ASP A 41 4.61 -12.36 13.45
N TRP A 42 5.04 -11.80 12.32
CA TRP A 42 5.10 -10.35 12.11
C TRP A 42 3.82 -9.84 11.41
N PRO A 43 3.32 -8.63 11.73
CA PRO A 43 2.14 -8.07 11.08
C PRO A 43 2.40 -7.67 9.62
N ALA A 44 1.30 -7.39 8.93
CA ALA A 44 1.33 -6.77 7.61
C ALA A 44 1.72 -5.30 7.70
N SER A 45 2.46 -4.80 6.71
CA SER A 45 2.69 -3.36 6.50
C SER A 45 1.87 -2.89 5.30
N ILE A 46 1.06 -1.85 5.49
CA ILE A 46 0.26 -1.31 4.38
C ILE A 46 1.14 -0.66 3.31
N ALA A 47 2.33 -0.16 3.67
CA ALA A 47 3.30 0.35 2.70
C ALA A 47 3.86 -0.78 1.83
N ALA A 48 4.22 -1.91 2.44
CA ALA A 48 4.65 -3.11 1.71
C ALA A 48 3.55 -3.65 0.80
N THR A 49 2.29 -3.63 1.26
CA THR A 49 1.13 -4.00 0.43
C THR A 49 0.93 -3.04 -0.75
N GLY A 50 1.08 -1.73 -0.54
CA GLY A 50 1.09 -0.74 -1.63
C GLY A 50 2.18 -1.01 -2.66
N LEU A 51 3.39 -1.30 -2.20
CA LEU A 51 4.51 -1.62 -3.07
C LEU A 51 4.24 -2.90 -3.89
N ALA A 52 3.66 -3.94 -3.28
CA ALA A 52 3.28 -5.16 -3.99
C ALA A 52 2.32 -4.88 -5.15
N LEU A 53 1.30 -4.05 -4.94
CA LEU A 53 0.37 -3.63 -5.99
C LEU A 53 1.08 -2.93 -7.16
N ALA A 54 2.06 -2.08 -6.87
CA ALA A 54 2.87 -1.43 -7.90
C ALA A 54 3.83 -2.40 -8.62
N CYS A 55 4.26 -3.47 -7.94
CA CYS A 55 5.14 -4.49 -8.51
C CYS A 55 4.41 -5.51 -9.40
N TYR A 56 3.11 -5.75 -9.21
CA TYR A 56 2.37 -6.72 -10.02
C TYR A 56 2.39 -6.42 -11.53
N PRO A 57 2.17 -5.18 -12.01
CA PRO A 57 2.38 -4.83 -13.42
C PRO A 57 3.77 -5.20 -13.94
N VAL A 58 4.82 -4.92 -13.15
CA VAL A 58 6.20 -5.24 -13.51
C VAL A 58 6.40 -6.74 -13.64
N ALA A 59 5.84 -7.53 -12.71
CA ALA A 59 5.94 -8.98 -12.74
C ALA A 59 5.23 -9.60 -13.96
N VAL A 60 4.10 -9.04 -14.38
CA VAL A 60 3.41 -9.46 -15.62
C VAL A 60 4.28 -9.17 -16.85
N GLU A 61 4.77 -7.94 -16.98
CA GLU A 61 5.62 -7.53 -18.12
C GLU A 61 6.94 -8.29 -18.19
N ARG A 62 7.46 -8.74 -17.04
CA ARG A 62 8.68 -9.55 -16.94
C ARG A 62 8.44 -11.05 -17.09
N GLY A 63 7.19 -11.49 -17.12
CA GLY A 63 6.84 -12.91 -17.16
C GLY A 63 7.14 -13.67 -15.86
N TYR A 64 7.26 -12.98 -14.73
CA TYR A 64 7.41 -13.59 -13.40
C TYR A 64 6.06 -14.09 -12.85
N MET A 65 4.95 -13.48 -13.28
CA MET A 65 3.60 -13.82 -12.86
C MET A 65 2.65 -13.76 -14.05
N ALA A 66 1.70 -14.70 -14.13
CA ALA A 66 0.64 -14.63 -15.13
C ALA A 66 -0.29 -13.44 -14.83
N ARG A 67 -0.74 -12.73 -15.87
CA ARG A 67 -1.66 -11.58 -15.74
C ARG A 67 -2.90 -11.89 -14.88
N GLN A 68 -3.54 -13.04 -15.10
CA GLN A 68 -4.73 -13.42 -14.36
C GLN A 68 -4.46 -13.62 -12.86
N GLU A 69 -3.27 -14.11 -12.49
CA GLU A 69 -2.86 -14.21 -11.10
C GLU A 69 -2.66 -12.83 -10.48
N ALA A 70 -2.03 -11.91 -11.22
CA ALA A 70 -1.83 -10.52 -10.79
C ALA A 70 -3.16 -9.79 -10.56
N VAL A 71 -4.14 -9.98 -11.46
CA VAL A 71 -5.51 -9.48 -11.31
C VAL A 71 -6.16 -10.03 -10.04
N GLY A 72 -6.08 -11.35 -9.81
CA GLY A 72 -6.64 -11.99 -8.63
C GLY A 72 -6.06 -11.45 -7.32
N ARG A 73 -4.73 -11.29 -7.24
CA ARG A 73 -4.04 -10.72 -6.07
C ARG A 73 -4.40 -9.25 -5.85
N THR A 74 -4.48 -8.48 -6.92
CA THR A 74 -4.91 -7.07 -6.88
C THR A 74 -6.33 -6.96 -6.32
N LEU A 75 -7.28 -7.72 -6.87
CA LEU A 75 -8.67 -7.71 -6.41
C LEU A 75 -8.82 -8.17 -4.96
N ALA A 76 -8.10 -9.21 -4.52
CA ALA A 76 -8.13 -9.64 -3.12
C ALA A 76 -7.74 -8.49 -2.18
N THR A 77 -6.67 -7.77 -2.52
CA THR A 77 -6.18 -6.60 -1.77
C THR A 77 -7.19 -5.46 -1.75
N LEU A 78 -7.68 -5.03 -2.93
CA LEU A 78 -8.58 -3.90 -3.05
C LEU A 78 -9.94 -4.17 -2.39
N ARG A 79 -10.50 -5.37 -2.56
CA ARG A 79 -11.76 -5.78 -1.92
C ARG A 79 -11.62 -5.82 -0.41
N PHE A 80 -10.50 -6.33 0.12
CA PHE A 80 -10.22 -6.30 1.55
C PHE A 80 -10.24 -4.87 2.08
N PHE A 81 -9.40 -3.96 1.55
CA PHE A 81 -9.37 -2.58 2.04
C PHE A 81 -10.68 -1.82 1.83
N TRP A 82 -11.41 -2.12 0.74
CA TRP A 82 -12.73 -1.53 0.49
C TRP A 82 -13.74 -1.88 1.58
N THR A 83 -13.84 -3.16 1.93
CA THR A 83 -14.82 -3.69 2.88
C THR A 83 -14.34 -3.72 4.34
N SER A 84 -13.07 -3.42 4.59
CA SER A 84 -12.46 -3.44 5.92
C SER A 84 -13.13 -2.45 6.89
N PRO A 85 -13.15 -2.75 8.21
CA PRO A 85 -13.66 -1.83 9.22
C PRO A 85 -12.99 -0.45 9.17
N GLN A 86 -13.82 0.59 9.06
CA GLN A 86 -13.40 2.00 9.08
C GLN A 86 -14.12 2.72 10.22
N GLY A 87 -13.36 3.28 11.17
CA GLY A 87 -13.95 3.97 12.30
C GLY A 87 -12.94 4.34 13.40
N PRO A 88 -13.39 5.10 14.41
CA PRO A 88 -12.53 5.57 15.50
C PRO A 88 -12.20 4.47 16.52
N GLU A 89 -12.74 3.26 16.35
CA GLU A 89 -12.51 2.14 17.24
C GLU A 89 -11.03 1.73 17.30
N PRO A 90 -10.54 1.28 18.47
CA PRO A 90 -9.13 1.00 18.68
C PRO A 90 -8.55 -0.12 17.82
N ASP A 91 -9.39 -0.99 17.25
CA ASP A 91 -9.00 -2.16 16.47
C ASP A 91 -9.46 -2.10 14.99
N ALA A 92 -10.08 -0.99 14.54
CA ALA A 92 -10.47 -0.82 13.14
C ALA A 92 -9.28 -0.95 12.19
N THR A 93 -9.51 -1.31 10.92
CA THR A 93 -8.44 -1.40 9.91
C THR A 93 -7.95 -0.01 9.48
N GLY A 94 -8.83 0.98 9.56
CA GLY A 94 -8.46 2.37 9.34
C GLY A 94 -9.55 3.33 9.78
N TYR A 95 -9.35 4.61 9.50
CA TYR A 95 -10.28 5.67 9.83
C TYR A 95 -10.14 6.79 8.79
N ARG A 96 -11.26 7.42 8.41
CA ARG A 96 -11.26 8.57 7.47
C ARG A 96 -10.59 8.27 6.12
N GLY A 97 -10.66 7.01 5.68
CA GLY A 97 -10.04 6.55 4.43
C GLY A 97 -8.53 6.36 4.49
N PHE A 98 -7.91 6.57 5.65
CA PHE A 98 -6.52 6.19 5.93
C PHE A 98 -6.49 4.89 6.72
N TYR A 99 -5.31 4.25 6.78
CA TYR A 99 -5.12 2.92 7.35
C TYR A 99 -4.01 2.90 8.39
N TYR A 100 -4.11 1.96 9.33
CA TYR A 100 -3.07 1.75 10.34
C TYR A 100 -1.81 1.13 9.72
N HIS A 101 -0.64 1.62 10.16
CA HIS A 101 0.67 1.22 9.67
C HIS A 101 0.80 -0.31 9.59
N PHE A 102 0.48 -0.96 10.71
CA PHE A 102 0.52 -2.40 10.86
C PHE A 102 -0.87 -2.99 11.07
N LEU A 103 -1.15 -4.04 10.31
CA LEU A 103 -2.38 -4.82 10.42
C LEU A 103 -2.05 -6.27 10.77
N ASP A 104 -2.89 -6.90 11.57
CA ASP A 104 -2.83 -8.34 11.78
C ASP A 104 -3.01 -9.07 10.44
N MET A 105 -2.11 -10.01 10.15
CA MET A 105 -2.03 -10.66 8.83
C MET A 105 -3.32 -11.39 8.45
N GLN A 106 -4.07 -11.90 9.42
CA GLN A 106 -5.25 -12.74 9.17
C GLN A 106 -6.54 -11.92 9.19
N THR A 107 -6.71 -11.12 10.22
CA THR A 107 -7.95 -10.38 10.48
C THR A 107 -7.97 -9.01 9.83
N GLY A 108 -6.80 -8.44 9.51
CA GLY A 108 -6.67 -7.09 9.00
C GLY A 108 -6.99 -6.00 10.02
N ARG A 109 -7.10 -6.35 11.31
CA ARG A 109 -7.32 -5.41 12.42
C ARG A 109 -6.01 -4.71 12.77
N ARG A 110 -6.08 -3.50 13.34
CA ARG A 110 -4.89 -2.75 13.78
C ARG A 110 -4.01 -3.59 14.71
N ALA A 111 -2.73 -3.70 14.37
CA ALA A 111 -1.73 -4.39 15.18
C ALA A 111 -0.98 -3.42 16.10
N TRP A 112 -0.53 -3.93 17.25
CA TRP A 112 0.40 -3.26 18.20
C TRP A 112 0.05 -1.84 18.62
N ARG A 113 -1.24 -1.44 18.51
CA ARG A 113 -1.67 -0.07 18.76
C ARG A 113 -0.86 0.96 17.97
N CYS A 114 -0.40 0.59 16.78
CA CYS A 114 0.33 1.49 15.88
C CYS A 114 -0.54 2.67 15.45
N GLU A 115 0.07 3.69 14.91
CA GLU A 115 -0.64 4.84 14.35
C GLU A 115 -1.34 4.51 13.04
N LEU A 116 -2.41 5.25 12.77
CA LEU A 116 -2.90 5.48 11.43
C LEU A 116 -1.87 6.35 10.71
N SER A 117 -1.23 5.79 9.69
CA SER A 117 -0.06 6.37 9.03
C SER A 117 -0.47 7.02 7.71
N THR A 118 -0.27 8.33 7.60
CA THR A 118 -0.65 9.07 6.39
C THR A 118 0.26 8.74 5.21
N ILE A 119 1.56 8.54 5.46
CA ILE A 119 2.51 8.20 4.40
C ILE A 119 2.32 6.77 3.90
N ASP A 120 2.11 5.81 4.79
CA ASP A 120 1.93 4.41 4.37
C ASP A 120 0.59 4.22 3.67
N SER A 121 -0.44 4.97 4.08
CA SER A 121 -1.71 5.04 3.34
C SER A 121 -1.50 5.65 1.94
N ALA A 122 -0.71 6.71 1.81
CA ALA A 122 -0.39 7.30 0.51
C ALA A 122 0.35 6.30 -0.40
N LEU A 123 1.28 5.52 0.14
CA LEU A 123 1.98 4.45 -0.59
C LEU A 123 1.03 3.33 -1.03
N LEU A 124 0.11 2.92 -0.15
CA LEU A 124 -0.96 1.96 -0.48
C LEU A 124 -1.82 2.45 -1.65
N LEU A 125 -2.30 3.69 -1.56
CA LEU A 125 -3.15 4.30 -2.59
C LEU A 125 -2.40 4.47 -3.92
N ALA A 126 -1.13 4.89 -3.88
CA ALA A 126 -0.30 4.96 -5.08
C ALA A 126 -0.14 3.59 -5.76
N GLY A 127 0.06 2.53 -4.97
CA GLY A 127 0.10 1.15 -5.46
C GLY A 127 -1.21 0.74 -6.13
N ALA A 128 -2.34 1.00 -5.47
CA ALA A 128 -3.67 0.71 -6.00
C ALA A 128 -3.94 1.45 -7.33
N LEU A 129 -3.61 2.75 -7.39
CA LEU A 129 -3.76 3.56 -8.61
C LEU A 129 -2.82 3.10 -9.73
N THR A 130 -1.60 2.66 -9.39
CA THR A 130 -0.65 2.09 -10.37
C THR A 130 -1.20 0.81 -10.97
N ALA A 131 -1.73 -0.10 -10.15
CA ALA A 131 -2.37 -1.32 -10.63
C ALA A 131 -3.58 -1.00 -11.52
N ALA A 132 -4.43 -0.05 -11.11
CA ALA A 132 -5.59 0.38 -11.89
C ALA A 132 -5.23 1.03 -13.24
N ALA A 133 -4.11 1.77 -13.30
CA ALA A 133 -3.61 2.33 -14.55
C ALA A 133 -3.09 1.26 -15.53
N TYR A 134 -2.59 0.13 -15.01
CA TYR A 134 -2.08 -0.98 -15.81
C TYR A 134 -3.20 -1.94 -16.28
N PHE A 135 -4.09 -2.34 -15.36
CA PHE A 135 -5.22 -3.22 -15.65
C PHE A 135 -6.36 -2.44 -16.31
N GLY A 136 -6.15 -2.13 -17.60
CA GLY A 136 -6.99 -1.28 -18.43
C GLY A 136 -7.87 -2.03 -19.45
N GLU A 137 -7.95 -3.36 -19.40
CA GLU A 137 -8.77 -4.11 -20.36
C GLU A 137 -10.27 -3.96 -20.08
N GLU A 138 -11.09 -4.20 -21.11
CA GLU A 138 -12.56 -4.18 -21.03
C GLU A 138 -13.09 -5.53 -20.50
N THR A 139 -12.61 -5.93 -19.33
CA THR A 139 -13.04 -7.12 -18.59
C THR A 139 -13.66 -6.73 -17.26
N ALA A 140 -14.59 -7.53 -16.75
CA ALA A 140 -15.27 -7.23 -15.48
C ALA A 140 -14.28 -7.05 -14.31
N ASP A 141 -13.25 -7.90 -14.24
CA ASP A 141 -12.22 -7.84 -13.20
C ASP A 141 -11.40 -6.55 -13.28
N ASP A 142 -10.92 -6.17 -14.47
CA ASP A 142 -10.16 -4.94 -14.69
C ASP A 142 -11.02 -3.68 -14.40
N HIS A 143 -12.29 -3.68 -14.79
CA HIS A 143 -13.23 -2.61 -14.42
C HIS A 143 -13.40 -2.50 -12.89
N GLU A 144 -13.48 -3.62 -12.19
CA GLU A 144 -13.58 -3.62 -10.73
C GLU A 144 -12.31 -3.10 -10.06
N ILE A 145 -11.12 -3.48 -10.55
CA ILE A 145 -9.84 -2.92 -10.08
C ILE A 145 -9.85 -1.39 -10.17
N ARG A 146 -10.17 -0.85 -11.35
CA ARG A 146 -10.22 0.60 -11.57
C ARG A 146 -11.23 1.29 -10.66
N THR A 147 -12.40 0.68 -10.49
CA THR A 147 -13.46 1.21 -9.64
C THR A 147 -13.06 1.23 -8.17
N LEU A 148 -12.52 0.14 -7.64
CA LEU A 148 -12.13 0.04 -6.23
C LEU A 148 -10.92 0.91 -5.91
N ALA A 149 -9.92 0.99 -6.79
CA ALA A 149 -8.76 1.84 -6.60
C ALA A 149 -9.14 3.34 -6.55
N ASP A 150 -9.98 3.81 -7.48
CA ASP A 150 -10.50 5.18 -7.47
C ASP A 150 -11.35 5.44 -6.20
N ALA A 151 -12.22 4.49 -5.83
CA ALA A 151 -13.04 4.62 -4.63
C ALA A 151 -12.21 4.65 -3.33
N LEU A 152 -11.13 3.86 -3.25
CA LEU A 152 -10.17 3.89 -2.16
C LEU A 152 -9.47 5.26 -2.07
N TYR A 153 -8.97 5.76 -3.20
CA TYR A 153 -8.29 7.05 -3.27
C TYR A 153 -9.20 8.22 -2.85
N ARG A 154 -10.44 8.26 -3.36
CA ARG A 154 -11.45 9.27 -3.01
C ARG A 154 -11.91 9.22 -1.56
N ARG A 155 -11.72 8.08 -0.88
CA ARG A 155 -12.15 7.92 0.51
C ARG A 155 -11.22 8.66 1.48
N ALA A 156 -9.96 8.88 1.10
CA ALA A 156 -8.96 9.50 1.96
C ALA A 156 -9.31 10.98 2.20
N ASP A 157 -9.65 11.31 3.45
CA ASP A 157 -10.03 12.67 3.86
C ASP A 157 -8.76 13.51 4.15
N TRP A 158 -8.11 14.01 3.09
CA TRP A 158 -6.84 14.74 3.21
C TRP A 158 -6.98 16.02 4.05
N GLN A 159 -8.14 16.68 4.01
CA GLN A 159 -8.41 17.86 4.85
C GLN A 159 -8.47 17.49 6.33
N TRP A 160 -9.08 16.35 6.68
CA TRP A 160 -9.01 15.82 8.04
C TRP A 160 -7.56 15.51 8.45
N ALA A 161 -6.76 14.89 7.57
CA ALA A 161 -5.36 14.57 7.86
C ALA A 161 -4.46 15.81 8.05
N GLN A 162 -4.83 16.95 7.45
CA GLN A 162 -4.21 18.26 7.73
C GLN A 162 -4.52 18.77 9.13
N ASN A 163 -5.54 18.30 9.83
CA ASN A 163 -5.87 18.71 11.19
C ASN A 163 -5.78 20.26 11.38
N GLN A 164 -6.40 21.01 10.46
CA GLN A 164 -6.47 22.48 10.45
C GLN A 164 -5.12 23.23 10.37
N GLY A 165 -4.01 22.54 10.08
CA GLY A 165 -2.71 23.17 9.85
C GLY A 165 -2.35 23.24 8.37
N ALA A 166 -1.19 23.83 8.07
CA ALA A 166 -0.73 24.03 6.69
C ALA A 166 -0.26 22.74 5.99
N THR A 167 0.25 21.78 6.76
CA THR A 167 0.86 20.52 6.28
C THR A 167 0.05 19.31 6.72
N VAL A 168 0.29 18.12 6.16
CA VAL A 168 -0.35 16.88 6.64
C VAL A 168 0.37 16.36 7.90
N THR A 169 -0.39 15.84 8.86
CA THR A 169 0.16 15.22 10.08
C THR A 169 0.80 13.87 9.76
N HIS A 170 1.78 13.41 10.54
CA HIS A 170 2.36 12.07 10.31
C HIS A 170 1.30 10.98 10.46
N GLY A 171 0.38 11.15 11.41
CA GLY A 171 -0.64 10.16 11.68
C GLY A 171 -1.57 10.53 12.81
N TRP A 172 -2.40 9.57 13.18
CA TRP A 172 -3.42 9.70 14.21
C TRP A 172 -3.55 8.38 14.99
N SER A 173 -3.99 8.43 16.24
CA SER A 173 -4.44 7.23 16.96
C SER A 173 -5.69 7.50 17.80
N PRO A 174 -6.53 6.47 18.03
CA PRO A 174 -7.72 6.57 18.89
C PRO A 174 -7.40 7.08 20.29
N GLU A 175 -6.21 6.73 20.80
CA GLU A 175 -5.85 7.01 22.18
C GLU A 175 -5.28 8.41 22.39
N ASN A 176 -4.61 8.97 21.38
CA ASN A 176 -3.86 10.22 21.52
C ASN A 176 -4.28 11.31 20.53
N GLY A 177 -5.17 11.01 19.59
CA GLY A 177 -5.49 11.91 18.50
C GLY A 177 -4.34 12.02 17.50
N PHE A 178 -4.17 13.21 16.91
CA PHE A 178 -3.12 13.45 15.91
C PHE A 178 -1.72 13.46 16.52
N ILE A 179 -0.77 12.84 15.81
CA ILE A 179 0.65 12.94 16.13
C ILE A 179 1.10 14.39 15.92
N LYS A 180 1.95 14.89 16.83
CA LYS A 180 2.44 16.29 16.79
C LYS A 180 3.31 16.60 15.57
N TYR A 181 3.95 15.59 14.99
CA TYR A 181 4.85 15.72 13.84
C TYR A 181 4.06 15.85 12.53
N ARG A 182 4.62 16.61 11.59
CA ARG A 182 3.99 16.99 10.34
C ARG A 182 5.01 16.91 9.20
N TRP A 183 4.53 16.61 8.00
CA TRP A 183 5.36 16.50 6.81
C TRP A 183 5.72 17.88 6.26
N GLU A 184 6.93 18.36 6.54
CA GLU A 184 7.37 19.72 6.16
C GLU A 184 8.38 19.74 5.01
N GLY A 185 8.92 18.58 4.64
CA GLY A 185 9.85 18.41 3.53
C GLY A 185 11.25 19.03 3.78
N TYR A 186 12.27 18.64 3.02
CA TYR A 186 12.27 17.56 2.03
C TYR A 186 12.46 16.19 2.70
N ASP A 187 11.52 15.28 2.46
CA ASP A 187 11.43 13.93 3.02
C ASP A 187 10.68 12.99 2.05
N GLU A 188 10.29 11.80 2.49
CA GLU A 188 9.56 10.81 1.69
C GLU A 188 8.12 11.23 1.30
N ALA A 189 7.58 12.31 1.87
CA ALA A 189 6.17 12.69 1.72
C ALA A 189 5.83 13.42 0.41
N LEU A 190 6.76 13.54 -0.54
CA LEU A 190 6.48 14.18 -1.83
C LEU A 190 5.27 13.55 -2.52
N LEU A 191 5.19 12.22 -2.57
CA LEU A 191 4.07 11.51 -3.20
C LEU A 191 2.75 11.71 -2.43
N LEU A 192 2.81 11.78 -1.10
CA LEU A 192 1.65 12.09 -0.26
C LEU A 192 1.04 13.44 -0.67
N TYR A 193 1.86 14.47 -0.87
CA TYR A 193 1.36 15.78 -1.30
C TYR A 193 0.81 15.79 -2.72
N VAL A 194 1.42 15.04 -3.65
CA VAL A 194 0.89 14.89 -5.02
C VAL A 194 -0.51 14.26 -4.99
N LEU A 195 -0.70 13.21 -4.20
CA LEU A 195 -2.01 12.57 -4.03
C LEU A 195 -3.01 13.48 -3.32
N ALA A 196 -2.62 14.15 -2.23
CA ALA A 196 -3.51 15.06 -1.51
C ALA A 196 -4.00 16.21 -2.40
N LEU A 197 -3.10 16.83 -3.18
CA LEU A 197 -3.45 17.93 -4.10
C LEU A 197 -4.25 17.45 -5.32
N GLY A 198 -4.04 16.20 -5.74
CA GLY A 198 -4.81 15.57 -6.81
C GLY A 198 -6.16 15.01 -6.36
N SER A 199 -6.49 15.05 -5.07
CA SER A 199 -7.72 14.47 -4.55
C SER A 199 -8.93 15.25 -5.08
N PRO A 200 -9.94 14.57 -5.64
CA PRO A 200 -11.17 15.22 -6.10
C PRO A 200 -12.22 15.39 -4.97
N THR A 201 -11.89 14.94 -3.75
CA THR A 201 -12.74 14.94 -2.55
C THR A 201 -12.05 15.61 -1.38
#